data_AF-A0A1Q6RT83-F1
#
_entry.id   AF-A0A1Q6RT83-F1
#
_cell.length_a   1.000
_cell.length_b   1.000
_cell.length_c   1.000
_cell.angle_alpha   90.00
_cell.angle_beta   90.00
_cell.angle_gamma   90.00
#
_symmetry.space_group_name_H-M   'P 1'
#
loop_
_entity.id
_entity.type
_entity.pdbx_description
1 polymer ?
#
loop_
_entity_poly.entity_id
_entity_poly.type
_entity_poly.pdbx_seq_one_letter_code
_entity_poly.pdbx_strand_id
1 'polypeptide(L)'
;MLNDELLIKYFLDKANILSLEYEEQIKKSFELDMEDYYTEDIANDWLSEDIKILNELVEKNLINKKALELYSQIDKNFIEVSLNGKLYKKEIWTLEALKNDSFWKKQRILAKQFINELLNK
;
A
#
# COMPACT_ATOMS: atom_id res chain seq x y z
N MET A 1 10.53 -6.80 19.79
CA MET A 1 10.27 -5.52 19.10
C MET A 1 11.18 -5.48 17.89
N LEU A 2 10.64 -5.31 16.68
CA LEU A 2 11.49 -4.92 15.56
C LEU A 2 12.16 -3.59 15.89
N ASN A 3 13.39 -3.39 15.43
CA ASN A 3 14.05 -2.09 15.44
C ASN A 3 13.17 -1.09 14.66
N ASP A 4 13.01 0.15 15.14
CA ASP A 4 12.19 1.18 14.49
C ASP A 4 12.63 1.42 13.03
N GLU A 5 13.93 1.30 12.74
CA GLU A 5 14.46 1.37 11.37
C GLU A 5 13.97 0.22 10.48
N LEU A 6 13.85 -1.00 11.05
CA LEU A 6 13.31 -2.15 10.32
C LEU A 6 11.81 -2.01 10.08
N LEU A 7 11.07 -1.38 10.99
CA LEU A 7 9.66 -1.05 10.80
C LEU A 7 9.47 -0.03 9.68
N ILE A 8 10.27 1.04 9.67
CA ILE A 8 10.22 2.03 8.59
C ILE A 8 10.58 1.38 7.24
N LYS A 9 11.62 0.54 7.21
CA LYS A 9 11.97 -0.22 6.00
C LYS A 9 10.83 -1.12 5.53
N TYR A 10 10.16 -1.82 6.44
CA TYR A 10 9.01 -2.66 6.13
C TYR A 10 7.90 -1.87 5.42
N PHE A 11 7.54 -0.68 5.93
CA PHE A 11 6.55 0.17 5.30
C PHE A 11 7.02 0.74 3.94
N LEU A 12 8.30 1.08 3.82
CA LEU A 12 8.88 1.50 2.54
C LEU A 12 8.79 0.38 1.50
N ASP A 13 9.17 -0.85 1.84
CA ASP A 13 9.18 -1.98 0.90
C ASP A 13 7.76 -2.27 0.38
N LYS A 14 6.75 -2.28 1.24
CA LYS A 14 5.32 -2.38 0.86
C LYS A 14 4.89 -1.26 -0.09
N ALA A 15 5.14 -0.02 0.31
CA ALA A 15 4.71 1.14 -0.46
C ALA A 15 5.42 1.22 -1.81
N ASN A 16 6.69 0.80 -1.87
CA ASN A 16 7.45 0.73 -3.11
C ASN A 16 6.75 -0.17 -4.11
N ILE A 17 6.31 -1.38 -3.73
CA ILE A 17 5.57 -2.27 -4.64
C ILE A 17 4.32 -1.59 -5.19
N LEU A 18 3.50 -0.98 -4.34
CA LEU A 18 2.28 -0.29 -4.78
C LEU A 18 2.57 0.95 -5.64
N SER A 19 3.69 1.63 -5.42
CA SER A 19 4.03 2.89 -6.10
C SER A 19 4.50 2.71 -7.54
N LEU A 20 4.96 1.52 -7.90
CA LEU A 20 5.53 1.23 -9.22
C LEU A 20 4.47 1.35 -10.33
N GLU A 21 4.95 1.62 -11.54
CA GLU A 21 4.12 1.53 -12.73
C GLU A 21 3.81 0.05 -13.05
N TYR A 22 2.70 -0.19 -13.77
CA TYR A 22 2.20 -1.53 -14.02
C TYR A 22 3.26 -2.53 -14.50
N GLU A 23 4.08 -2.16 -15.50
CA GLU A 23 5.07 -3.09 -16.08
C GLU A 23 6.15 -3.49 -15.05
N GLU A 24 6.53 -2.59 -14.14
CA GLU A 24 7.48 -2.88 -13.06
C GLU A 24 6.83 -3.68 -11.93
N GLN A 25 5.56 -3.42 -11.63
CA GLN A 25 4.77 -4.21 -10.68
C GLN A 25 4.69 -5.67 -11.11
N ILE A 26 4.32 -5.92 -12.37
CA ILE A 26 4.27 -7.29 -12.93
C ILE A 26 5.64 -7.95 -12.92
N LYS A 27 6.71 -7.23 -13.27
CA LYS A 27 8.06 -7.81 -13.20
C LYS A 27 8.39 -8.26 -11.78
N LYS A 28 8.09 -7.43 -10.78
CA LYS A 28 8.29 -7.78 -9.37
C LYS A 28 7.38 -8.92 -8.91
N SER A 29 6.15 -9.02 -9.40
CA SER A 29 5.24 -10.12 -9.05
C SER A 29 5.84 -11.47 -9.44
N PHE A 30 6.40 -11.57 -10.65
CA PHE A 30 7.11 -12.76 -11.10
C PHE A 30 8.37 -13.05 -10.29
N GLU A 31 9.13 -12.02 -9.88
CA GLU A 31 10.29 -12.20 -8.99
C GLU A 31 9.90 -12.68 -7.59
N LEU A 32 8.68 -12.38 -7.14
CA LEU A 32 8.14 -12.72 -5.83
C LEU A 32 7.22 -13.94 -5.82
N ASP A 33 7.06 -14.63 -6.96
CA ASP A 33 6.18 -15.79 -7.13
C ASP A 33 4.71 -15.51 -6.74
N MET A 34 4.27 -14.26 -6.94
CA MET A 34 2.90 -13.83 -6.76
C MET A 34 2.12 -14.12 -8.04
N GLU A 35 1.59 -15.34 -8.15
CA GLU A 35 0.89 -15.89 -9.33
C GLU A 35 -0.49 -15.21 -9.58
N ASP A 36 -1.59 -15.98 -9.58
CA ASP A 36 -2.92 -15.55 -10.06
C ASP A 36 -3.63 -14.51 -9.17
N TYR A 37 -3.11 -14.21 -7.99
CA TYR A 37 -3.73 -13.34 -6.97
C TYR A 37 -2.98 -12.03 -6.73
N TYR A 38 -2.16 -11.59 -7.69
CA TYR A 38 -1.27 -10.44 -7.49
C TYR A 38 -1.98 -9.15 -7.02
N THR A 39 -3.20 -8.88 -7.50
CA THR A 39 -3.92 -7.67 -7.08
C THR A 39 -4.43 -7.75 -5.64
N GLU A 40 -4.87 -8.93 -5.24
CA GLU A 40 -5.29 -9.28 -3.90
C GLU A 40 -4.10 -9.28 -2.95
N ASP A 41 -2.96 -9.84 -3.36
CA ASP A 41 -1.72 -9.85 -2.59
C ASP A 41 -1.24 -8.42 -2.30
N ILE A 42 -1.23 -7.54 -3.30
CA ILE A 42 -0.92 -6.12 -3.07
C ILE A 42 -1.88 -5.50 -2.05
N ALA A 43 -3.18 -5.77 -2.15
CA ALA A 43 -4.15 -5.17 -1.25
C ALA A 43 -4.06 -5.72 0.17
N ASN A 44 -3.81 -7.03 0.32
CA ASN A 44 -3.68 -7.73 1.60
C ASN A 44 -2.44 -7.27 2.40
N ASP A 45 -1.45 -6.68 1.73
CA ASP A 45 -0.31 -6.05 2.40
C ASP A 45 -0.69 -4.77 3.17
N TRP A 46 -1.84 -4.16 2.90
CA TRP A 46 -2.31 -2.96 3.59
C TRP A 46 -3.28 -3.34 4.69
N LEU A 47 -2.76 -3.42 5.92
CA LEU A 47 -3.49 -3.88 7.09
C LEU A 47 -3.82 -2.72 8.02
N SER A 48 -5.06 -2.67 8.52
CA SER A 48 -5.46 -1.68 9.53
C SER A 48 -4.68 -1.82 10.84
N GLU A 49 -4.18 -3.02 11.16
CA GLU A 49 -3.34 -3.28 12.33
C GLU A 49 -2.03 -2.47 12.32
N ASP A 50 -1.49 -2.21 11.13
CA ASP A 50 -0.26 -1.45 10.94
C ASP A 50 -0.43 0.03 11.32
N ILE A 51 -1.67 0.56 11.33
CA ILE A 51 -1.96 1.94 11.73
C ILE A 51 -1.50 2.19 13.18
N LYS A 52 -1.65 1.19 14.07
CA LYS A 52 -1.19 1.33 15.45
C LYS A 52 0.34 1.48 15.51
N ILE A 53 1.07 0.70 14.71
CA ILE A 53 2.53 0.75 14.63
C ILE A 53 2.99 2.10 14.07
N LEU A 54 2.36 2.58 12.98
CA LEU A 54 2.65 3.88 12.41
C LEU A 54 2.35 5.02 13.39
N ASN A 55 1.28 4.93 14.17
CA ASN A 55 0.98 5.91 15.20
C ASN A 55 2.06 5.95 16.30
N GLU A 56 2.57 4.80 16.75
CA GLU A 56 3.71 4.75 17.69
C GLU A 56 4.97 5.40 17.10
N LEU A 57 5.24 5.25 15.79
CA LEU A 57 6.36 5.92 15.11
C LEU A 57 6.16 7.45 15.03
N VAL A 58 4.92 7.92 14.84
CA VAL A 58 4.57 9.35 14.87
C VAL A 58 4.80 9.91 16.28
N GLU A 59 4.35 9.22 17.33
CA GLU A 59 4.53 9.65 18.72
C GLU A 59 6.01 9.77 19.12
N LYS A 60 6.87 8.94 18.53
CA LYS A 60 8.34 9.01 18.66
C LYS A 60 8.99 10.09 17.78
N ASN A 61 8.22 10.84 16.99
CA ASN A 61 8.71 11.79 15.97
C ASN A 61 9.69 11.15 14.96
N LEU A 62 9.51 9.86 14.66
CA LEU A 62 10.36 9.16 13.69
C LEU A 62 9.84 9.29 12.27
N ILE A 63 8.53 9.47 12.12
CA ILE A 63 7.84 9.73 10.86
C ILE A 63 6.83 10.85 11.08
N ASN A 64 6.43 11.54 10.02
CA ASN A 64 5.45 12.60 10.14
C ASN A 64 4.02 12.05 10.21
N LYS A 65 3.09 12.86 10.76
CA LYS A 65 1.67 12.50 10.85
C LYS A 65 1.02 12.30 9.48
N LYS A 66 1.53 12.96 8.43
CA LYS A 66 0.99 12.87 7.09
C LYS A 66 1.16 11.48 6.48
N ALA A 67 2.27 10.80 6.79
CA ALA A 67 2.50 9.41 6.41
C ALA A 67 1.41 8.49 6.99
N LEU A 68 1.08 8.63 8.27
CA LEU A 68 -0.01 7.88 8.91
C LEU A 68 -1.37 8.12 8.21
N GLU A 69 -1.69 9.38 7.89
CA GLU A 69 -2.94 9.72 7.19
C GLU A 69 -3.02 9.08 5.79
N LEU A 70 -1.91 9.11 5.04
CA LEU A 70 -1.85 8.53 3.70
C LEU A 70 -1.98 7.01 3.74
N TYR A 71 -1.27 6.34 4.66
CA TYR A 71 -1.39 4.89 4.85
C TYR A 71 -2.84 4.50 5.17
N SER A 72 -3.45 5.19 6.14
CA SER A 72 -4.85 4.95 6.54
C SER A 72 -5.82 5.15 5.38
N GLN A 73 -5.55 6.12 4.49
CA GLN A 73 -6.36 6.34 3.31
C GLN A 73 -6.22 5.21 2.28
N ILE A 74 -5.02 4.67 2.08
CA ILE A 74 -4.77 3.55 1.16
C ILE A 74 -5.51 2.30 1.66
N ASP A 75 -5.29 1.92 2.91
CA ASP A 75 -5.97 0.80 3.59
C ASP A 75 -7.49 0.90 3.44
N LYS A 76 -8.05 2.04 3.83
CA LYS A 76 -9.49 2.30 3.70
C LYS A 76 -10.01 2.12 2.27
N ASN A 77 -9.27 2.59 1.27
CA ASN A 77 -9.69 2.45 -0.13
C ASN A 77 -9.78 0.97 -0.53
N PHE A 78 -8.80 0.15 -0.13
CA PHE A 78 -8.81 -1.30 -0.41
C PHE A 78 -9.97 -2.00 0.31
N ILE A 79 -10.20 -1.68 1.59
CA ILE A 79 -11.34 -2.20 2.35
C ILE A 79 -12.67 -1.87 1.64
N GLU A 80 -12.84 -0.64 1.16
CA GLU A 80 -14.08 -0.19 0.50
C GLU A 80 -14.41 -1.00 -0.76
N VAL A 81 -13.42 -1.45 -1.52
CA VAL A 81 -13.61 -2.21 -2.78
C VAL A 81 -13.40 -3.72 -2.63
N SER A 82 -13.08 -4.21 -1.43
CA SER A 82 -12.95 -5.64 -1.09
C SER A 82 -14.29 -6.37 -1.15
N LEU A 83 -14.28 -7.72 -1.13
CA LEU A 83 -15.47 -8.57 -1.23
C LEU A 83 -16.62 -8.20 -0.29
N ASN A 84 -16.30 -7.73 0.93
CA ASN A 84 -17.27 -7.29 1.93
C ASN A 84 -17.39 -5.76 2.02
N GLY A 85 -16.72 -5.05 1.13
CA GLY A 85 -16.68 -3.59 1.05
C GLY A 85 -17.95 -3.00 0.45
N LYS A 86 -18.26 -1.76 0.83
CA LYS A 86 -19.46 -1.04 0.37
C LYS A 86 -19.46 -0.75 -1.14
N LEU A 87 -18.29 -0.74 -1.76
CA LEU A 87 -18.06 -0.41 -3.16
C LEU A 87 -17.43 -1.57 -3.91
N TYR A 88 -17.64 -2.82 -3.45
CA TYR A 88 -17.11 -4.01 -4.09
C TYR A 88 -17.38 -4.01 -5.59
N LYS A 89 -16.31 -4.21 -6.37
CA LYS A 89 -16.35 -4.38 -7.83
C LYS A 89 -15.30 -5.41 -8.20
N LYS A 90 -15.75 -6.56 -8.71
CA LYS A 90 -14.87 -7.66 -9.11
C LYS A 90 -13.87 -7.21 -10.18
N GLU A 91 -14.27 -6.28 -11.03
CA GLU A 91 -13.51 -5.78 -12.17
C GLU A 91 -12.20 -5.11 -11.76
N ILE A 92 -12.16 -4.53 -10.55
CA ILE A 92 -10.96 -3.87 -10.00
C ILE A 92 -9.85 -4.89 -9.73
N TRP A 93 -10.18 -6.15 -9.47
CA TRP A 93 -9.25 -7.22 -9.07
C TRP A 93 -8.71 -8.00 -10.27
N THR A 94 -8.52 -7.33 -11.41
CA THR A 94 -7.95 -7.92 -12.62
C THR A 94 -6.63 -7.24 -12.97
N LEU A 95 -5.73 -7.94 -13.66
CA LEU A 95 -4.49 -7.33 -14.18
C LEU A 95 -4.78 -6.19 -15.18
N GLU A 96 -5.88 -6.29 -15.93
CA GLU A 96 -6.32 -5.23 -16.83
C GLU A 96 -6.68 -3.96 -16.05
N ALA A 97 -7.42 -4.10 -14.95
CA ALA A 97 -7.74 -2.98 -14.07
C ALA A 97 -6.49 -2.46 -13.35
N LEU A 98 -5.58 -3.32 -12.90
CA LEU A 98 -4.30 -2.89 -12.34
C LEU A 98 -3.58 -1.95 -13.31
N LYS A 99 -3.56 -2.27 -14.61
CA LYS A 99 -2.94 -1.42 -15.64
C LYS A 99 -3.68 -0.09 -15.84
N ASN A 100 -5.00 -0.12 -15.98
CA ASN A 100 -5.74 0.97 -16.60
C ASN A 100 -6.71 1.71 -15.67
N ASP A 101 -7.19 1.07 -14.60
CA ASP A 101 -8.26 1.60 -13.75
C ASP A 101 -7.81 2.81 -12.92
N SER A 102 -8.74 3.76 -12.76
CA SER A 102 -8.53 4.97 -11.97
C SER A 102 -8.24 4.68 -10.49
N PHE A 103 -8.80 3.60 -9.94
CA PHE A 103 -8.56 3.15 -8.57
C PHE A 103 -7.08 2.84 -8.35
N TRP A 104 -6.48 1.97 -9.17
CA TRP A 104 -5.08 1.58 -9.04
C TRP A 104 -4.12 2.74 -9.31
N LYS A 105 -4.44 3.60 -10.30
CA LYS A 105 -3.70 4.85 -10.52
C LYS A 105 -3.70 5.75 -9.28
N LYS A 106 -4.85 5.88 -8.61
CA LYS A 106 -4.95 6.65 -7.37
C LYS A 106 -4.14 6.01 -6.24
N GLN A 107 -4.17 4.68 -6.08
CA GLN A 107 -3.38 4.00 -5.06
C GLN A 107 -1.87 4.19 -5.30
N ARG A 108 -1.38 4.10 -6.54
CA ARG A 108 0.03 4.41 -6.88
C ARG A 108 0.44 5.81 -6.46
N ILE A 109 -0.40 6.81 -6.76
CA ILE A 109 -0.13 8.21 -6.39
C ILE A 109 -0.06 8.37 -4.87
N LEU A 110 -1.01 7.77 -4.14
CA LEU A 110 -1.02 7.80 -2.68
C LEU A 110 0.22 7.10 -2.10
N ALA A 111 0.64 5.97 -2.67
CA ALA A 111 1.84 5.26 -2.24
C ALA A 111 3.12 6.08 -2.46
N LYS A 112 3.26 6.75 -3.61
CA LYS A 112 4.38 7.68 -3.88
C LYS A 112 4.41 8.83 -2.87
N GLN A 113 3.25 9.41 -2.56
CA GLN A 113 3.14 10.44 -1.54
C GLN A 113 3.51 9.90 -0.15
N PHE A 114 3.02 8.71 0.19
CA PHE A 114 3.34 8.06 1.46
C PHE A 114 4.84 7.84 1.62
N ILE A 115 5.54 7.33 0.61
CA ILE A 115 7.01 7.17 0.63
C ILE A 115 7.71 8.50 0.91
N ASN A 116 7.30 9.58 0.22
CA ASN A 116 7.89 10.90 0.43
C ASN A 116 7.70 11.38 1.86
N GLU A 117 6.49 11.27 2.40
CA GLU A 117 6.17 11.68 3.78
C GLU A 117 6.81 10.77 4.83
N LEU A 118 6.97 9.47 4.53
CA LEU A 118 7.61 8.53 5.43
C LEU A 118 9.12 8.82 5.60
N LEU A 119 9.76 9.33 4.55
CA LEU A 119 11.18 9.71 4.54
C LEU A 119 11.41 11.16 5.00
N ASN A 120 10.40 12.03 4.92
CA ASN A 120 10.47 13.42 5.33
C ASN A 120 10.03 13.56 6.80
N LYS A 121 10.98 13.93 7.67
CA LYS A 121 10.72 14.22 9.08
C LYS A 121 10.25 15.66 9.29
#